data_AF-A0A244EBD8-F1
#
_entry.id   AF-A0A244EBD8-F1
#
_cell.length_a   1.000
_cell.length_b   1.000
_cell.length_c   1.000
_cell.angle_alpha   90.00
_cell.angle_beta   90.00
_cell.angle_gamma   90.00
#
_symmetry.space_group_name_H-M   'P 1'
#
loop_
_entity.id
_entity.type
_entity.pdbx_description
1 polymer ?
#
loop_
_entity_poly.entity_id
_entity_poly.type
_entity_poly.pdbx_seq_one_letter_code
_entity_poly.pdbx_strand_id
1 'polypeptide(L)'
;MFSRLGDDREELHQWLIMDTWPMEAAMFLIAGVIPAKIYEGFGYFKVEGGVLHNDKGDKDARIAQIESLERLWKSNPAHPAAAPPKYFFDWAASKGIGISWLDAAKKAGYFQEGSPKASEPNPIHPKVQKTLLTIIAVLCKEAKLDYTKPAKTAGLIQSLAEGMGVSIGETTIEGHLKKIPDALESRMK
;
A
#
# COMPACT_ATOMS: atom_id res chain seq x y z
N MET A 1 -21.13 -19.41 -1.80
CA MET A 1 -20.78 -19.06 -3.19
C MET A 1 -19.42 -18.37 -3.19
N PHE A 2 -18.38 -19.13 -2.85
CA PHE A 2 -17.00 -18.64 -2.63
C PHE A 2 -15.99 -19.73 -3.06
N SER A 3 -16.38 -20.55 -4.04
CA SER A 3 -15.68 -21.77 -4.44
C SER A 3 -14.68 -21.55 -5.60
N ARG A 4 -14.51 -20.30 -6.06
CA ARG A 4 -13.54 -19.90 -7.11
C ARG A 4 -12.41 -18.99 -6.60
N LEU A 5 -12.29 -18.85 -5.28
CA LEU A 5 -11.38 -17.95 -4.57
C LEU A 5 -9.92 -18.46 -4.52
N GLY A 6 -9.35 -18.95 -5.63
CA GLY A 6 -7.91 -19.25 -5.65
C GLY A 6 -7.12 -17.95 -5.63
N ASP A 7 -7.20 -17.22 -6.74
CA ASP A 7 -6.48 -15.96 -6.96
C ASP A 7 -7.09 -14.77 -6.21
N ASP A 8 -8.44 -14.70 -6.13
CA ASP A 8 -9.14 -13.60 -5.46
C ASP A 8 -8.77 -13.43 -3.97
N ARG A 9 -8.26 -14.46 -3.29
CA ARG A 9 -7.86 -14.34 -1.87
C ARG A 9 -6.58 -13.55 -1.68
N GLU A 10 -5.63 -13.70 -2.61
CA GLU A 10 -4.34 -13.01 -2.52
C GLU A 10 -4.54 -11.51 -2.73
N GLU A 11 -5.37 -11.12 -3.69
CA GLU A 11 -5.71 -9.71 -3.93
C GLU A 11 -6.47 -9.10 -2.75
N LEU A 12 -7.45 -9.80 -2.18
CA LEU A 12 -8.14 -9.32 -0.98
C LEU A 12 -7.15 -9.15 0.19
N HIS A 13 -6.22 -10.07 0.36
CA HIS A 13 -5.19 -9.96 1.40
C HIS A 13 -4.31 -8.73 1.19
N GLN A 14 -3.90 -8.45 -0.05
CA GLN A 14 -3.12 -7.24 -0.36
C GLN A 14 -3.87 -5.96 -0.01
N TRP A 15 -5.18 -5.89 -0.27
CA TRP A 15 -6.01 -4.77 0.18
C TRP A 15 -6.06 -4.67 1.71
N LEU A 16 -6.25 -5.79 2.42
CA LEU A 16 -6.39 -5.80 3.88
C LEU A 16 -5.11 -5.39 4.62
N ILE A 17 -3.94 -5.53 4.02
CA ILE A 17 -2.67 -5.07 4.62
C ILE A 17 -2.35 -3.60 4.35
N MET A 18 -3.14 -2.89 3.54
CA MET A 18 -2.93 -1.47 3.30
C MET A 18 -3.27 -0.63 4.53
N ASP A 19 -2.41 0.32 4.86
CA ASP A 19 -2.63 1.25 5.98
C ASP A 19 -3.84 2.17 5.74
N THR A 20 -4.12 2.50 4.49
CA THR A 20 -5.22 3.38 4.09
C THR A 20 -5.90 2.86 2.82
N TRP A 21 -7.22 3.03 2.76
CA TRP A 21 -8.02 2.79 1.57
C TRP A 21 -8.58 4.11 1.04
N PRO A 22 -8.52 4.35 -0.28
CA PRO A 22 -9.34 5.39 -0.89
C PRO A 22 -10.83 5.00 -0.77
N MET A 23 -11.67 6.02 -0.62
CA MET A 23 -13.11 5.86 -0.42
C MET A 23 -13.75 4.95 -1.48
N GLU A 24 -13.40 5.13 -2.75
CA GLU A 24 -13.91 4.34 -3.86
C GLU A 24 -13.63 2.85 -3.64
N ALA A 25 -12.37 2.48 -3.42
CA ALA A 25 -11.96 1.09 -3.19
C ALA A 25 -12.65 0.49 -1.96
N ALA A 26 -12.84 1.27 -0.90
CA ALA A 26 -13.56 0.83 0.28
C ALA A 26 -15.02 0.48 -0.02
N MET A 27 -15.71 1.24 -0.88
CA MET A 27 -17.10 0.92 -1.27
C MET A 27 -17.19 -0.38 -2.06
N PHE A 28 -16.24 -0.63 -2.98
CA PHE A 28 -16.12 -1.93 -3.66
C PHE A 28 -15.93 -3.07 -2.66
N LEU A 29 -14.95 -2.92 -1.76
CA LEU A 29 -14.65 -3.94 -0.76
C LEU A 29 -15.86 -4.20 0.14
N ILE A 30 -16.54 -3.18 0.66
CA ILE A 30 -17.76 -3.35 1.46
C ILE A 30 -18.86 -4.09 0.68
N ALA A 31 -19.02 -3.83 -0.62
CA ALA A 31 -19.96 -4.53 -1.49
C ALA A 31 -19.53 -5.97 -1.86
N GLY A 32 -18.41 -6.45 -1.33
CA GLY A 32 -17.87 -7.78 -1.63
C GLY A 32 -17.30 -7.87 -3.06
N VAL A 33 -16.76 -6.77 -3.54
CA VAL A 33 -16.04 -6.66 -4.80
C VAL A 33 -14.59 -6.34 -4.49
N ILE A 34 -13.68 -7.16 -5.00
CA ILE A 34 -12.24 -6.91 -4.87
C ILE A 34 -11.85 -6.03 -6.05
N PRO A 35 -11.36 -4.80 -5.83
CA PRO A 35 -10.89 -3.96 -6.92
C PRO A 35 -9.69 -4.64 -7.59
N ALA A 36 -9.81 -4.92 -8.90
CA ALA A 36 -8.74 -5.49 -9.68
C ALA A 36 -7.55 -4.52 -9.72
N LYS A 37 -6.41 -4.98 -9.17
CA LYS A 37 -5.07 -4.36 -9.19
C LYS A 37 -4.94 -2.98 -8.52
N ILE A 38 -4.06 -2.96 -7.52
CA ILE A 38 -3.71 -1.82 -6.65
C ILE A 38 -2.92 -0.71 -7.39
N TYR A 39 -2.43 -0.97 -8.60
CA TYR A 39 -1.57 -0.05 -9.36
C TYR A 39 -2.08 0.19 -10.79
N GLU A 40 -2.24 1.47 -11.12
CA GLU A 40 -2.44 2.11 -12.44
C GLU A 40 -3.40 1.44 -13.43
N GLY A 41 -4.60 2.00 -13.50
CA GLY A 41 -5.49 1.85 -14.64
C GLY A 41 -6.26 0.54 -14.65
N PHE A 42 -7.55 0.67 -14.33
CA PHE A 42 -8.62 -0.31 -14.61
C PHE A 42 -8.94 -1.36 -13.54
N GLY A 43 -9.82 -0.97 -12.62
CA GLY A 43 -10.83 -1.82 -11.98
C GLY A 43 -12.17 -1.09 -12.10
N TYR A 44 -13.15 -1.69 -12.77
CA TYR A 44 -14.44 -1.10 -13.15
C TYR A 44 -14.35 0.23 -13.92
N PHE A 45 -14.51 0.14 -15.24
CA PHE A 45 -14.59 1.31 -16.13
C PHE A 45 -16.00 1.91 -16.03
N LYS A 46 -16.09 3.24 -15.82
CA LYS A 46 -17.29 3.97 -16.22
C LYS A 46 -17.28 4.05 -17.74
N VAL A 47 -18.18 3.32 -18.40
CA VAL A 47 -18.48 3.54 -19.84
C VAL A 47 -19.24 4.86 -20.01
N GLU A 48 -19.31 5.39 -21.24
CA GLU A 48 -20.15 6.56 -21.55
C GLU A 48 -21.58 6.34 -21.01
N GLY A 49 -21.98 7.20 -20.06
CA GLY A 49 -23.22 7.04 -19.28
C GLY A 49 -23.02 6.71 -17.79
N GLY A 50 -21.78 6.47 -17.34
CA GLY A 50 -21.41 6.38 -15.92
C GLY A 50 -21.69 5.04 -15.24
N VAL A 51 -22.13 4.03 -15.97
CA VAL A 51 -22.48 2.70 -15.45
C VAL A 51 -21.21 1.87 -15.28
N LEU A 52 -21.01 1.28 -14.11
CA LEU A 52 -19.94 0.31 -13.86
C LEU A 52 -20.34 -1.02 -14.52
N HIS A 53 -19.37 -1.76 -15.08
CA HIS A 53 -19.57 -3.12 -15.59
C HIS A 53 -18.50 -4.04 -15.01
N ASN A 54 -18.81 -5.32 -14.83
CA ASN A 54 -17.77 -6.30 -14.49
C ASN A 54 -16.84 -6.55 -15.69
N ASP A 55 -15.80 -7.35 -15.49
CA ASP A 55 -14.76 -7.64 -16.49
C ASP A 55 -15.30 -8.33 -17.76
N LYS A 56 -16.56 -8.78 -17.73
CA LYS A 56 -17.27 -9.41 -18.85
C LYS A 56 -18.26 -8.47 -19.54
N GLY A 57 -18.37 -7.22 -19.07
CA GLY A 57 -19.35 -6.27 -19.57
C GLY A 57 -20.76 -6.48 -19.02
N ASP A 58 -20.97 -7.38 -18.06
CA ASP A 58 -22.28 -7.65 -17.50
C ASP A 58 -22.62 -6.68 -16.36
N LYS A 59 -23.93 -6.43 -16.19
CA LYS A 59 -24.46 -5.71 -15.03
C LYS A 59 -24.33 -6.60 -13.79
N ASP A 60 -23.51 -6.16 -12.85
CA ASP A 60 -23.38 -6.79 -11.53
C ASP A 60 -24.36 -6.13 -10.56
N ALA A 61 -25.16 -6.92 -9.84
CA ALA A 61 -26.09 -6.38 -8.84
C ALA A 61 -25.36 -5.59 -7.73
N ARG A 62 -24.08 -5.87 -7.49
CA ARG A 62 -23.22 -5.16 -6.53
C ARG A 62 -22.92 -3.72 -6.96
N ILE A 63 -23.04 -3.38 -8.24
CA ILE A 63 -22.79 -2.01 -8.73
C ILE A 63 -23.80 -1.03 -8.15
N ALA A 64 -25.09 -1.38 -8.15
CA ALA A 64 -26.12 -0.55 -7.54
C ALA A 64 -25.90 -0.37 -6.03
N GLN A 65 -25.36 -1.40 -5.38
CA GLN A 65 -24.94 -1.32 -3.99
C GLN A 65 -23.77 -0.35 -3.81
N ILE A 66 -22.71 -0.44 -4.62
CA ILE A 66 -21.55 0.47 -4.59
C ILE A 66 -21.99 1.93 -4.76
N GLU A 67 -22.82 2.23 -5.76
CA GLU A 67 -23.33 3.58 -5.98
C GLU A 67 -24.16 4.10 -4.79
N SER A 68 -24.96 3.22 -4.17
CA SER A 68 -25.73 3.56 -2.98
C SER A 68 -24.83 3.84 -1.78
N LEU A 69 -23.76 3.04 -1.60
CA LEU A 69 -22.75 3.23 -0.56
C LEU A 69 -22.00 4.54 -0.76
N GLU A 70 -21.56 4.85 -1.98
CA GLU A 70 -20.91 6.11 -2.31
C GLU A 70 -21.80 7.32 -2.01
N ARG A 71 -23.07 7.26 -2.41
CA ARG A 71 -24.03 8.33 -2.15
C ARG A 71 -24.23 8.54 -0.65
N LEU A 72 -24.36 7.44 0.10
CA LEU A 72 -24.51 7.50 1.55
C LEU A 72 -23.26 8.08 2.22
N TRP A 73 -22.07 7.69 1.78
CA TRP A 73 -20.80 8.26 2.25
C TRP A 73 -20.72 9.76 1.96
N LYS A 74 -20.93 10.17 0.70
CA LYS A 74 -20.85 11.58 0.26
C LYS A 74 -21.91 12.48 0.90
N SER A 75 -22.97 11.92 1.49
CA SER A 75 -23.99 12.70 2.22
C SER A 75 -23.46 13.39 3.48
N ASN A 76 -22.33 12.94 4.04
CA ASN A 76 -21.67 13.58 5.16
C ASN A 76 -20.28 14.12 4.73
N PRO A 77 -20.13 15.46 4.59
CA PRO A 77 -18.89 16.07 4.10
C PRO A 77 -17.71 15.93 5.08
N ALA A 78 -17.94 15.50 6.33
CA ALA A 78 -16.87 15.25 7.30
C ALA A 78 -16.10 13.94 7.03
N HIS A 79 -16.59 13.08 6.13
CA HIS A 79 -15.89 11.86 5.79
C HIS A 79 -14.62 12.14 4.98
N PRO A 80 -13.49 11.49 5.30
CA PRO A 80 -12.25 11.68 4.57
C PRO A 80 -12.31 11.00 3.18
N ALA A 81 -11.46 11.46 2.25
CA ALA A 81 -11.29 10.83 0.95
C ALA A 81 -10.54 9.49 1.02
N ALA A 82 -9.73 9.30 2.07
CA ALA A 82 -9.04 8.05 2.37
C ALA A 82 -8.94 7.86 3.88
N ALA A 83 -9.06 6.61 4.36
CA ALA A 83 -8.99 6.27 5.78
C ALA A 83 -8.47 4.85 6.00
N PRO A 84 -8.06 4.49 7.24
CA PRO A 84 -7.73 3.11 7.55
C PRO A 84 -8.94 2.17 7.35
N PRO A 85 -8.73 0.90 6.97
CA PRO A 85 -9.81 -0.06 6.72
C PRO A 85 -10.85 -0.14 7.85
N LYS A 86 -10.37 -0.08 9.11
CA LYS A 86 -11.22 -0.09 10.30
C LYS A 86 -12.29 1.00 10.29
N TYR A 87 -11.95 2.21 9.83
CA TYR A 87 -12.89 3.33 9.77
C TYR A 87 -14.09 2.99 8.88
N PHE A 88 -13.83 2.37 7.72
CA PHE A 88 -14.87 1.96 6.78
C PHE A 88 -15.75 0.84 7.34
N PHE A 89 -15.16 -0.12 8.06
CA PHE A 89 -15.92 -1.19 8.72
C PHE A 89 -16.81 -0.66 9.85
N ASP A 90 -16.27 0.20 10.71
CA ASP A 90 -17.04 0.84 11.78
C ASP A 90 -18.19 1.68 11.21
N TRP A 91 -17.91 2.42 10.12
CA TRP A 91 -18.93 3.17 9.40
C TRP A 91 -20.03 2.26 8.84
N ALA A 92 -19.67 1.20 8.12
CA ALA A 92 -20.62 0.25 7.55
C ALA A 92 -21.51 -0.37 8.64
N ALA A 93 -20.89 -0.79 9.75
CA ALA A 93 -21.60 -1.31 10.92
C ALA A 93 -22.57 -0.28 11.52
N SER A 94 -22.15 1.00 11.64
CA SER A 94 -23.01 2.09 12.15
C SER A 94 -24.25 2.36 11.27
N LYS A 95 -24.19 1.98 9.99
CA LYS A 95 -25.28 2.09 9.03
C LYS A 95 -26.10 0.80 8.89
N GLY A 96 -25.76 -0.26 9.64
CA GLY A 96 -26.39 -1.58 9.51
C GLY A 96 -26.06 -2.28 8.20
N ILE A 97 -24.95 -1.93 7.55
CA ILE A 97 -24.50 -2.53 6.29
C ILE A 97 -23.64 -3.76 6.62
N GLY A 98 -24.14 -4.94 6.28
CA GLY A 98 -23.40 -6.20 6.47
C GLY A 98 -22.30 -6.39 5.43
N ILE A 99 -21.12 -6.83 5.87
CA ILE A 99 -19.97 -7.15 5.00
C ILE A 99 -19.79 -8.67 4.97
N SER A 100 -20.27 -9.30 3.89
CA SER A 100 -20.44 -10.76 3.82
C SER A 100 -19.14 -11.58 3.90
N TRP A 101 -18.01 -11.00 3.51
CA TRP A 101 -16.70 -11.67 3.53
C TRP A 101 -15.91 -11.43 4.83
N LEU A 102 -16.31 -10.47 5.66
CA LEU A 102 -15.51 -10.03 6.81
C LEU A 102 -15.30 -11.15 7.83
N ASP A 103 -16.35 -11.90 8.16
CA ASP A 103 -16.26 -13.03 9.09
C ASP A 103 -15.36 -14.16 8.57
N ALA A 104 -15.42 -14.42 7.26
CA ALA A 104 -14.56 -15.40 6.62
C ALA A 104 -13.09 -14.94 6.64
N ALA A 105 -12.82 -13.65 6.39
CA ALA A 105 -11.47 -13.08 6.44
C ALA A 105 -10.90 -13.09 7.87
N LYS A 106 -11.72 -12.77 8.89
CA LYS A 106 -11.35 -12.88 10.31
C LYS A 106 -10.99 -14.31 10.68
N LYS A 107 -11.85 -15.28 10.34
CA LYS A 107 -11.63 -16.70 10.62
C LYS A 107 -10.37 -17.26 9.95
N ALA A 108 -10.05 -16.77 8.76
CA ALA A 108 -8.84 -17.15 8.03
C ALA A 108 -7.57 -16.43 8.50
N GLY A 109 -7.68 -15.46 9.41
CA GLY A 109 -6.54 -14.70 9.94
C GLY A 109 -6.03 -13.59 9.02
N TYR A 110 -6.74 -13.28 7.93
CA TYR A 110 -6.38 -12.18 7.02
C TYR A 110 -6.72 -10.80 7.58
N PHE A 111 -7.60 -10.75 8.59
CA PHE A 111 -8.00 -9.52 9.24
C PHE A 111 -8.06 -9.72 10.76
N GLN A 112 -7.29 -8.93 11.50
CA GLN A 112 -7.36 -8.87 12.96
C GLN A 112 -7.95 -7.52 13.36
N GLU A 113 -9.06 -7.53 14.12
CA GLU A 113 -9.65 -6.32 14.69
C GLU A 113 -8.67 -5.70 15.69
N GLY A 114 -8.02 -4.63 15.26
CA GLY A 114 -6.95 -3.97 16.01
C GLY A 114 -5.60 -4.10 15.34
N SER A 115 -5.52 -3.77 14.04
CA SER A 115 -4.22 -3.62 13.39
C SER A 115 -3.32 -2.72 14.24
N PRO A 116 -2.02 -3.06 14.36
CA PRO A 116 -1.14 -2.44 15.33
C PRO A 116 -1.11 -0.94 15.08
N LYS A 117 -1.31 -0.17 16.14
CA LYS A 117 -0.88 1.23 16.30
C LYS A 117 0.35 1.46 15.41
N ALA A 118 0.19 2.20 14.30
CA ALA A 118 1.18 2.46 13.25
C ALA A 118 2.50 1.75 13.57
N SER A 119 2.63 0.47 13.18
CA SER A 119 3.80 -0.31 13.56
C SER A 119 5.02 0.52 13.19
N GLU A 120 5.86 0.82 14.17
CA GLU A 120 7.18 1.39 13.93
C GLU A 120 7.78 0.68 12.70
N PRO A 121 8.40 1.43 11.77
CA PRO A 121 8.86 0.89 10.49
C PRO A 121 9.51 -0.45 10.73
N ASN A 122 8.83 -1.50 10.25
CA ASN A 122 9.14 -2.87 10.59
C ASN A 122 10.65 -3.05 10.32
N PRO A 123 11.47 -3.42 11.32
CA PRO A 123 12.92 -3.38 11.17
C PRO A 123 13.30 -4.16 9.92
N ILE A 124 13.88 -3.47 8.92
CA ILE A 124 14.29 -4.11 7.67
C ILE A 124 15.13 -5.32 8.05
N HIS A 125 14.71 -6.51 7.60
CA HIS A 125 15.40 -7.75 7.93
C HIS A 125 16.91 -7.57 7.67
N PRO A 126 17.82 -7.89 8.62
CA PRO A 126 19.24 -7.52 8.51
C PRO A 126 19.90 -7.94 7.18
N LYS A 127 19.46 -9.08 6.62
CA LYS A 127 19.88 -9.57 5.30
C LYS A 127 19.48 -8.65 4.14
N VAL A 128 18.27 -8.08 4.16
CA VAL A 128 17.78 -7.12 3.17
C VAL A 128 18.54 -5.81 3.31
N GLN A 129 18.70 -5.32 4.55
CA GLN A 129 19.45 -4.09 4.83
C GLN A 129 20.90 -4.18 4.31
N LYS A 130 21.60 -5.28 4.59
CA LYS A 130 22.96 -5.51 4.09
C LYS A 130 23.02 -5.57 2.57
N THR A 131 22.05 -6.23 1.94
CA THR A 131 21.95 -6.29 0.47
C THR A 131 21.77 -4.89 -0.13
N LEU A 132 20.89 -4.07 0.43
CA LEU A 132 20.69 -2.69 -0.01
C LEU A 132 21.96 -1.85 0.15
N LEU A 133 22.66 -1.97 1.28
CA LEU A 133 23.93 -1.28 1.50
C LEU A 133 25.02 -1.71 0.51
N THR A 134 25.08 -3.00 0.14
CA THR A 134 25.98 -3.49 -0.91
C THR A 134 25.63 -2.89 -2.28
N ILE A 135 24.34 -2.82 -2.63
CA ILE A 135 23.90 -2.20 -3.90
C ILE A 135 24.30 -0.73 -3.93
N ILE A 136 24.06 0.01 -2.83
CA ILE A 136 24.48 1.41 -2.71
C ILE A 136 25.99 1.55 -2.89
N ALA A 137 26.80 0.66 -2.30
CA ALA A 137 28.25 0.68 -2.48
C ALA A 137 28.69 0.50 -3.94
N VAL A 138 28.04 -0.42 -4.67
CA VAL A 138 28.28 -0.64 -6.10
C VAL A 138 27.90 0.60 -6.91
N LEU A 139 26.74 1.20 -6.64
CA LEU A 139 26.28 2.42 -7.32
C LEU A 139 27.19 3.61 -7.03
N CYS A 140 27.66 3.77 -5.78
CA CYS A 140 28.64 4.79 -5.44
C CYS A 140 29.94 4.59 -6.24
N LYS A 141 30.44 3.36 -6.35
CA LYS A 141 31.64 3.05 -7.13
C LYS A 141 31.46 3.39 -8.62
N GLU A 142 30.31 3.03 -9.20
CA GLU A 142 29.96 3.33 -10.60
C GLU A 142 29.87 4.85 -10.84
N ALA A 143 29.21 5.57 -9.93
CA ALA A 143 29.08 7.03 -9.99
C ALA A 143 30.36 7.79 -9.57
N LYS A 144 31.46 7.08 -9.28
CA LYS A 144 32.73 7.64 -8.76
C LYS A 144 32.56 8.47 -7.47
N LEU A 145 31.57 8.09 -6.66
CA LEU A 145 31.32 8.65 -5.33
C LEU A 145 32.12 7.88 -4.27
N ASP A 146 32.81 8.62 -3.41
CA ASP A 146 33.64 8.05 -2.35
C ASP A 146 32.80 7.83 -1.08
N TYR A 147 32.20 6.66 -0.94
CA TYR A 147 31.43 6.31 0.26
C TYR A 147 32.29 6.20 1.53
N THR A 148 33.63 6.21 1.42
CA THR A 148 34.55 6.30 2.58
C THR A 148 34.67 7.72 3.14
N LYS A 149 34.07 8.71 2.46
CA LYS A 149 33.90 10.09 2.94
C LYS A 149 32.41 10.43 3.08
N PRO A 150 31.73 9.89 4.12
CA PRO A 150 30.27 9.92 4.22
C PRO A 150 29.66 11.32 4.12
N ALA A 151 30.21 12.31 4.83
CA ALA A 151 29.65 13.67 4.84
C ALA A 151 29.65 14.29 3.43
N LYS A 152 30.79 14.29 2.76
CA LYS A 152 30.91 14.85 1.39
C LYS A 152 29.99 14.13 0.40
N THR A 153 29.95 12.80 0.46
CA THR A 153 29.12 12.00 -0.44
C THR A 153 27.63 12.15 -0.13
N ALA A 154 27.26 12.30 1.14
CA ALA A 154 25.88 12.58 1.54
C ALA A 154 25.37 13.90 0.98
N GLY A 155 26.15 14.98 1.08
CA GLY A 155 25.79 16.27 0.48
C GLY A 155 25.56 16.19 -1.04
N LEU A 156 26.41 15.45 -1.77
CA LEU A 156 26.23 15.24 -3.21
C LEU A 156 24.94 14.45 -3.54
N ILE A 157 24.66 13.38 -2.79
CA ILE A 157 23.44 12.58 -2.97
C ILE A 157 22.20 13.39 -2.63
N GLN A 158 22.24 14.21 -1.57
CA GLN A 158 21.13 15.08 -1.22
C GLN A 158 20.83 16.08 -2.34
N SER A 159 21.83 16.79 -2.87
CA SER A 159 21.62 17.74 -3.95
C SER A 159 21.05 17.07 -5.22
N LEU A 160 21.45 15.83 -5.51
CA LEU A 160 20.87 15.05 -6.60
C LEU A 160 19.42 14.67 -6.33
N ALA A 161 19.10 14.22 -5.12
CA ALA A 161 17.74 13.87 -4.72
C ALA A 161 16.80 15.08 -4.78
N GLU A 162 17.28 16.25 -4.31
CA GLU A 162 16.55 17.51 -4.41
C GLU A 162 16.28 17.90 -5.86
N GLY A 163 17.25 17.71 -6.76
CA GLY A 163 17.07 17.89 -8.20
C GLY A 163 16.01 16.98 -8.83
N MET A 164 15.67 15.87 -8.17
CA MET A 164 14.62 14.94 -8.56
C MET A 164 13.28 15.19 -7.83
N GLY A 165 13.18 16.23 -7.01
CA GLY A 165 12.01 16.53 -6.19
C GLY A 165 11.86 15.63 -4.96
N VAL A 166 12.92 14.92 -4.56
CA VAL A 166 12.93 14.03 -3.39
C VAL A 166 13.68 14.71 -2.25
N SER A 167 13.02 14.92 -1.11
CA SER A 167 13.64 15.52 0.08
C SER A 167 14.17 14.42 1.02
N ILE A 168 15.49 14.39 1.24
CA ILE A 168 16.16 13.47 2.16
C ILE A 168 17.24 14.26 2.92
N GLY A 169 17.28 14.13 4.24
CA GLY A 169 18.29 14.82 5.05
C GLY A 169 19.70 14.26 4.87
N GLU A 170 20.70 15.14 4.81
CA GLU A 170 22.12 14.79 4.70
C GLU A 170 22.56 13.77 5.76
N THR A 171 22.18 14.00 7.01
CA THR A 171 22.54 13.17 8.16
C THR A 171 21.99 11.75 8.05
N THR A 172 20.81 11.59 7.43
CA THR A 172 20.22 10.28 7.15
C THR A 172 21.07 9.52 6.14
N ILE A 173 21.44 10.16 5.03
CA ILE A 173 22.29 9.56 4.00
C ILE A 173 23.65 9.20 4.58
N GLU A 174 24.29 10.12 5.29
CA GLU A 174 25.58 9.91 5.95
C GLU A 174 25.54 8.70 6.90
N GLY A 175 24.47 8.58 7.69
CA GLY A 175 24.25 7.45 8.59
C GLY A 175 24.14 6.11 7.87
N HIS A 176 23.60 6.07 6.65
CA HIS A 176 23.59 4.87 5.81
C HIS A 176 24.96 4.57 5.20
N LEU A 177 25.67 5.58 4.69
CA LEU A 177 27.00 5.41 4.08
C LEU A 177 28.02 4.84 5.09
N LYS A 178 27.96 5.27 6.36
CA LYS A 178 28.80 4.75 7.45
C LYS A 178 28.64 3.25 7.70
N LYS A 179 27.52 2.64 7.30
CA LYS A 179 27.23 1.20 7.48
C LYS A 179 27.72 0.33 6.32
N ILE A 180 28.16 0.94 5.21
CA ILE A 180 28.59 0.21 4.02
C ILE A 180 29.81 -0.70 4.28
N PRO A 181 30.88 -0.27 4.99
CA PRO A 181 32.04 -1.13 5.23
C PRO A 181 31.69 -2.46 5.91
N ASP A 182 30.89 -2.43 6.99
CA ASP A 182 30.40 -3.63 7.69
C ASP A 182 29.56 -4.54 6.77
N ALA A 183 28.70 -3.94 5.94
CA ALA A 183 27.90 -4.70 4.99
C ALA A 183 28.76 -5.44 3.95
N LEU A 184 29.82 -4.80 3.44
CA LEU A 184 30.75 -5.41 2.47
C LEU A 184 31.60 -6.51 3.11
N GLU A 185 32.16 -6.29 4.30
CA GLU A 185 32.94 -7.31 5.02
C GLU A 185 32.13 -8.59 5.25
N SER A 186 30.84 -8.45 5.56
CA SER A 186 29.96 -9.60 5.76
C SER A 186 29.64 -10.40 4.48
N ARG A 187 29.96 -9.88 3.30
CA ARG A 187 29.71 -10.49 1.98
C ARG A 187 30.97 -11.05 1.33
N MET A 188 32.16 -10.62 1.73
CA MET A 188 33.44 -11.02 1.13
C MET A 188 34.03 -12.31 1.74
N LYS A 189 33.18 -13.22 2.23
CA LYS A 189 33.58 -14.55 2.71
C LYS A 189 33.45 -15.61 1.64
#